data_AF-A0A6L6QAF8-F1
#
_entry.id   AF-A0A6L6QAF8-F1
#
_cell.length_a   1.000
_cell.length_b   1.000
_cell.length_c   1.000
_cell.angle_alpha   90.00
_cell.angle_beta   90.00
_cell.angle_gamma   90.00
#
_symmetry.space_group_name_H-M   'P 1'
#
loop_
_entity.id
_entity.type
_entity.pdbx_description
1 polymer ?
#
loop_
_entity_poly.entity_id
_entity_poly.type
_entity_poly.pdbx_seq_one_letter_code
_entity_poly.pdbx_strand_id
1 'polypeptide(L)' 'MKLYLIALLALAGCGEVSQSKQGSAVNRGDEPAYKGAHDAEVAKGWTPGDKLAWERQVRERGQLQNEYVKTNR' A
#
# COMPACT_ATOMS: atom_id res chain seq x y z
N MET A 1 -3.17 -10.32 -41.15
CA MET A 1 -4.19 -10.73 -40.16
C MET A 1 -3.61 -11.46 -38.94
N LYS A 2 -2.74 -12.47 -39.09
CA LYS A 2 -2.13 -13.20 -37.94
C LYS A 2 -1.27 -12.33 -36.99
N LEU A 3 -0.58 -11.32 -37.50
CA LEU A 3 0.26 -10.39 -36.70
C LEU A 3 -0.54 -9.56 -35.69
N TYR A 4 -1.78 -9.16 -36.03
CA TYR A 4 -2.63 -8.37 -35.13
C TYR A 4 -3.09 -9.18 -33.91
N LEU A 5 -3.31 -10.49 -34.08
CA LEU A 5 -3.70 -11.37 -32.97
C LEU A 5 -2.58 -11.47 -31.92
N ILE A 6 -1.33 -11.57 -32.39
CA ILE A 6 -0.13 -11.67 -31.53
C ILE A 6 0.08 -10.36 -30.76
N ALA A 7 -0.12 -9.21 -31.41
CA ALA A 7 0.01 -7.90 -30.76
C ALA A 7 -1.02 -7.70 -29.63
N LEU A 8 -2.26 -8.16 -29.83
CA LEU A 8 -3.31 -8.08 -28.81
C LEU A 8 -3.02 -8.99 -27.61
N LEU A 9 -2.48 -10.19 -27.84
CA LEU A 9 -2.08 -11.12 -26.79
C LEU A 9 -0.91 -10.58 -25.95
N ALA A 10 0.04 -9.88 -26.55
CA ALA A 10 1.17 -9.28 -25.85
C ALA A 10 0.75 -8.12 -24.92
N LEU A 11 -0.27 -7.34 -25.30
CA LEU A 11 -0.79 -6.25 -24.46
C LEU A 11 -1.53 -6.77 -23.21
N ALA A 12 -2.16 -7.94 -23.31
CA ALA A 12 -2.88 -8.53 -22.17
C ALA A 12 -1.95 -8.90 -21.00
N GLY A 13 -0.67 -9.19 -21.27
CA GLY A 13 0.32 -9.48 -20.22
C GLY A 13 0.76 -8.25 -19.41
N CYS A 14 0.62 -7.04 -19.96
CA CYS A 14 0.95 -5.81 -19.22
C CYS A 14 -0.22 -5.27 -18.36
N GLY A 15 -1.41 -5.86 -18.47
CA GLY A 15 -2.61 -5.44 -17.73
C GLY A 15 -2.86 -6.24 -16.45
N GLU A 16 -2.00 -7.20 -16.11
CA GLU A 16 -2.18 -8.01 -14.90
C GLU A 16 -1.96 -7.17 -13.64
N VAL A 17 -2.83 -7.34 -12.64
CA VAL A 17 -2.59 -6.80 -11.31
C VAL A 17 -1.30 -7.45 -10.78
N SER A 18 -0.39 -6.66 -10.22
CA SER A 18 0.89 -7.19 -9.70
C SER A 18 0.65 -8.41 -8.82
N GLN A 19 1.41 -9.49 -9.03
CA GLN A 19 1.26 -10.74 -8.27
C GLN A 19 1.49 -10.55 -6.75
N SER A 20 2.29 -9.54 -6.35
CA SER A 20 2.43 -9.11 -4.96
C SER A 20 1.16 -8.49 -4.35
N LYS A 21 0.17 -8.16 -5.17
CA LYS A 21 -1.16 -7.67 -4.78
C LYS A 21 -2.26 -8.73 -5.00
N GLN A 22 -1.88 -9.97 -5.28
CA GLN A 22 -2.79 -11.10 -5.43
C GLN A 22 -2.52 -12.15 -4.34
N GLY A 23 -3.56 -12.87 -3.92
CA GLY A 23 -3.46 -13.93 -2.90
C GLY A 23 -4.02 -13.55 -1.52
N SER A 24 -4.11 -14.54 -0.63
CA SER A 24 -4.75 -14.40 0.70
C SER A 24 -3.96 -13.59 1.72
N ALA A 25 -2.66 -13.41 1.46
CA ALA A 25 -1.76 -12.61 2.30
C ALA A 25 -1.77 -11.11 1.94
N VAL A 26 -2.47 -10.71 0.87
CA VAL A 26 -2.52 -9.31 0.46
C VAL A 26 -3.64 -8.61 1.22
N ASN A 27 -3.33 -7.43 1.75
CA ASN A 27 -4.29 -6.55 2.38
C ASN A 27 -5.31 -6.09 1.32
N ARG A 28 -6.44 -6.79 1.20
CA ARG A 28 -7.49 -6.53 0.19
C ARG A 28 -8.28 -5.25 0.44
N GLY A 29 -8.07 -4.61 1.59
CA GLY A 29 -8.83 -3.44 2.04
C GLY A 29 -10.10 -3.79 2.81
N ASP A 30 -10.40 -5.08 2.98
CA ASP A 30 -11.58 -5.56 3.71
C ASP A 30 -11.43 -5.44 5.24
N GLU A 31 -10.20 -5.21 5.73
CA GLU A 31 -9.90 -5.00 7.14
C GLU A 31 -9.26 -3.62 7.35
N PRO A 32 -9.60 -2.89 8.43
CA PRO A 32 -8.93 -1.64 8.76
C PRO A 32 -7.41 -1.78 8.85
N ALA A 33 -6.69 -0.80 8.31
CA ALA A 33 -5.22 -0.78 8.25
C ALA A 33 -4.53 -0.91 9.62
N TYR A 34 -5.19 -0.52 10.72
CA TYR A 34 -4.65 -0.66 12.07
C TYR A 34 -4.68 -2.11 12.60
N LYS A 35 -5.34 -3.06 11.91
CA LYS A 35 -5.43 -4.47 12.33
C LYS A 35 -4.57 -5.43 11.53
N GLY A 36 -4.37 -5.16 10.24
CA GLY A 36 -3.82 -6.14 9.29
C GLY A 36 -2.29 -6.15 9.12
N ALA A 37 -1.53 -5.71 10.13
CA ALA A 37 -0.08 -5.69 10.02
C ALA A 37 0.50 -6.86 10.84
N HIS A 38 0.87 -7.94 10.16
CA HIS A 38 1.48 -9.15 10.76
C HIS A 38 2.95 -9.34 10.34
N ASP A 39 3.47 -8.40 9.55
CA ASP A 39 4.74 -8.53 8.84
C ASP A 39 5.81 -7.53 9.35
N ALA A 40 6.99 -7.55 8.73
CA ALA A 40 8.16 -6.75 9.11
C ALA A 40 7.98 -5.22 8.93
N GLU A 41 6.90 -4.80 8.28
CA GLU A 41 6.56 -3.43 7.92
C GLU A 41 5.77 -2.71 9.03
N VAL A 42 5.48 -3.40 10.13
CA VAL A 42 4.93 -2.83 11.36
C VAL A 42 5.92 -1.82 11.94
N ALA A 43 5.45 -0.60 12.23
CA ALA A 43 6.29 0.41 12.88
C ALA A 43 6.84 -0.10 14.23
N LYS A 44 8.14 0.08 14.47
CA LYS A 44 8.80 -0.41 15.68
C LYS A 44 8.09 0.09 16.94
N GLY A 45 7.69 -0.84 17.81
CA GLY A 45 7.03 -0.53 19.08
C GLY A 45 5.53 -0.23 18.98
N TRP A 46 4.92 -0.36 17.80
CA TRP A 46 3.46 -0.29 17.63
C TRP A 46 2.85 -1.70 17.64
N THR A 47 1.66 -1.81 18.23
CA THR A 47 0.93 -3.08 18.38
C THR A 47 -0.27 -3.12 17.43
N PRO A 48 -0.41 -4.20 16.62
CA PRO A 48 -1.59 -4.39 15.78
C PRO A 48 -2.89 -4.37 16.60
N GLY A 49 -3.91 -3.69 16.10
CA GLY A 49 -5.20 -3.48 16.77
C GLY A 49 -5.28 -2.19 17.59
N ASP A 50 -4.16 -1.55 17.95
CA ASP A 50 -4.18 -0.25 18.63
C ASP A 50 -4.48 0.89 17.65
N LYS A 51 -5.78 1.14 17.46
CA LYS A 51 -6.30 2.21 16.61
C LYS A 51 -5.82 3.60 17.04
N LEU A 52 -5.84 3.91 18.33
CA LEU A 52 -5.50 5.25 18.81
C LEU A 52 -4.02 5.56 18.58
N ALA A 53 -3.13 4.61 18.87
CA ALA A 53 -1.71 4.77 18.58
C ALA A 53 -1.44 4.85 17.08
N TRP A 54 -2.12 4.04 16.27
CA TRP A 54 -2.00 4.08 14.81
C TRP A 54 -2.39 5.46 14.25
N GLU A 55 -3.53 5.99 14.66
CA GLU A 55 -4.00 7.30 14.19
C GLU A 55 -3.07 8.45 14.61
N ARG A 56 -2.53 8.40 15.84
CA ARG A 56 -1.54 9.38 16.29
C ARG A 56 -0.32 9.38 15.38
N GLN A 57 0.25 8.21 15.11
CA GLN A 57 1.41 8.11 14.23
C GLN A 57 1.12 8.59 12.80
N VAL A 58 -0.05 8.25 12.24
CA VAL A 58 -0.46 8.74 10.91
C VAL A 58 -0.51 10.25 10.88
N ARG A 59 -1.14 10.88 11.89
CA ARG A 59 -1.23 12.34 11.98
C ARG A 59 0.13 13.00 12.13
N GLU A 60 0.97 12.50 13.04
CA GLU A 60 2.33 13.01 13.28
C GLU A 60 3.19 12.94 12.02
N ARG A 61 3.18 11.80 11.31
CA ARG A 61 3.88 11.68 10.02
C ARG A 61 3.37 12.68 8.99
N GLY A 62 2.06 12.90 8.94
CA GLY A 62 1.44 13.87 8.03
C GLY A 62 1.90 15.30 8.25
N GLN A 63 2.14 15.71 9.51
CA GLN A 63 2.62 17.06 9.82
C GLN A 63 4.00 17.35 9.19
N LEU A 64 4.84 16.32 9.06
CA LEU A 64 6.19 16.45 8.51
C LEU A 64 6.25 16.37 6.98
N GLN A 65 5.12 16.14 6.31
CA GLN A 65 5.04 16.05 4.85
C GLN A 65 4.61 17.35 4.18
N ASN A 66 4.27 18.39 4.95
CA ASN A 66 3.89 19.69 4.41
C ASN A 66 5.10 20.43 3.81
N GLU A 67 5.02 20.81 2.54
CA GLU A 67 6.10 21.56 1.84
C GLU A 67 6.41 22.91 2.50
N TYR A 68 5.40 23.63 3.03
CA TYR A 68 5.64 24.85 3.79
C TYR A 68 6.55 24.59 5.00
N VAL A 69 6.35 23.47 5.69
CA VAL A 69 7.18 23.06 6.84
C VAL A 69 8.56 22.57 6.39
N LYS A 70 8.67 21.93 5.22
CA LYS A 70 9.96 21.43 4.70
C LYS A 70 10.87 22.54 4.20
N THR A 71 10.32 23.56 3.53
CA THR A 71 11.10 24.66 2.94
C THR A 71 11.43 25.75 3.96
N ASN A 72 10.63 25.90 5.02
CA ASN A 72 10.70 27.03 5.95
C ASN A 72 11.11 26.62 7.39
N ARG A 73 11.89 25.55 7.55
CA ARG A 73 12.45 25.07 8.82
C ARG A 73 13.86 25.63 9.07
#